data_AF-A0A3B8VQH0-F1
#
_entry.id   AF-A0A3B8VQH0-F1
#
_cell.length_a   1.000
_cell.length_b   1.000
_cell.length_c   1.000
_cell.angle_alpha   90.00
_cell.angle_beta   90.00
_cell.angle_gamma   90.00
#
_symmetry.space_group_name_H-M   'P 1'
#
loop_
_entity.id
_entity.type
_entity.pdbx_description
1 polymer ?
#
loop_
_entity_poly.entity_id
_entity_poly.type
_entity_poly.pdbx_seq_one_letter_code
_entity_poly.pdbx_strand_id
1 'polypeptide(L)'
;MPQFIETHDTFNFRDFGGYASATGKEVRSGVLFRAGSLDKIGGMEAKSLQDSLSIQTIIDLRHPDEFKDNPSRGSLVNLVPHRHSLSVIEASQPLKDHTKSRDITYGIGQSGPRYFSILEDGESIWREV
;
A
#
# COMPACT_ATOMS: atom_id res chain seq x y z
N MET A 1 13.36 -14.72 3.22
CA MET A 1 11.88 -14.67 3.17
C MET A 1 11.38 -13.41 3.86
N PRO A 2 10.25 -12.81 3.41
CA PRO A 2 9.69 -11.60 4.01
C PRO A 2 9.27 -11.84 5.46
N GLN A 3 9.58 -10.89 6.34
CA GLN A 3 9.32 -10.98 7.77
C GLN A 3 8.10 -10.14 8.14
N PHE A 4 7.17 -10.74 8.91
CA PHE A 4 6.04 -10.01 9.46
C PHE A 4 6.48 -9.04 10.56
N ILE A 5 5.82 -7.89 10.59
CA ILE A 5 5.92 -6.92 11.68
C ILE A 5 4.58 -6.97 12.40
N GLU A 6 4.62 -7.27 13.69
CA GLU A 6 3.41 -7.39 14.50
C GLU A 6 2.79 -6.01 14.73
N THR A 7 1.48 -5.94 14.48
CA THR A 7 0.65 -4.75 14.67
C THR A 7 -0.76 -5.17 15.03
N HIS A 8 -1.48 -4.37 15.80
CA HIS A 8 -2.81 -4.75 16.31
C HIS A 8 -3.87 -4.83 15.21
N ASP A 9 -4.05 -3.75 14.45
CA ASP A 9 -5.21 -3.59 13.53
C ASP A 9 -4.80 -3.38 12.06
N THR A 10 -3.50 -3.37 11.78
CA THR A 10 -2.94 -3.24 10.43
C THR A 10 -2.83 -4.61 9.77
N PHE A 11 -3.03 -4.66 8.46
CA PHE A 11 -2.98 -5.91 7.70
C PHE A 11 -1.66 -6.04 6.95
N ASN A 12 -1.11 -7.25 6.96
CA ASN A 12 -0.03 -7.63 6.05
C ASN A 12 1.23 -6.74 6.15
N PHE A 13 1.53 -6.20 7.33
CA PHE A 13 2.74 -5.41 7.57
C PHE A 13 3.96 -6.31 7.55
N ARG A 14 4.85 -6.11 6.59
CA ARG A 14 6.07 -6.89 6.43
C ARG A 14 7.24 -6.09 5.89
N ASP A 15 8.44 -6.54 6.23
CA ASP A 15 9.65 -6.27 5.46
C ASP A 15 9.62 -7.10 4.15
N PHE A 16 9.88 -6.43 3.03
CA PHE A 16 9.96 -7.03 1.69
C PHE A 16 11.31 -7.73 1.44
N GLY A 17 12.28 -7.57 2.34
CA GLY A 17 13.59 -8.22 2.23
C GLY A 17 13.55 -9.75 2.17
N GLY A 18 14.68 -10.32 1.72
CA GLY A 18 14.93 -11.76 1.74
C GLY A 18 14.27 -12.54 0.60
N TYR A 19 13.80 -11.90 -0.46
CA TYR A 19 13.49 -12.58 -1.72
C TYR A 19 14.77 -12.81 -2.52
N ALA A 20 14.92 -14.01 -3.09
CA ALA A 20 15.98 -14.28 -4.05
C ALA A 20 15.74 -13.51 -5.34
N SER A 21 16.77 -12.83 -5.83
CA SER A 21 16.78 -12.18 -7.13
C SER A 21 17.24 -13.15 -8.21
N ALA A 22 16.95 -12.83 -9.47
CA ALA A 22 17.44 -13.58 -10.63
C ALA A 22 18.98 -13.65 -10.72
N THR A 23 19.70 -12.79 -9.99
CA THR A 23 21.17 -12.75 -9.94
C THR A 23 21.77 -13.60 -8.81
N GLY A 24 20.97 -14.35 -8.06
CA GLY A 24 21.42 -15.15 -6.91
C GLY A 24 21.71 -14.33 -5.64
N LYS A 25 21.52 -13.00 -5.68
CA LYS A 25 21.52 -12.13 -4.50
C LYS A 25 20.14 -12.07 -3.85
N GLU A 26 20.06 -11.57 -2.63
CA GLU A 26 18.79 -11.34 -1.94
C GLU A 26 18.40 -9.86 -1.90
N VAL A 27 17.09 -9.59 -1.92
CA VAL A 27 16.54 -8.25 -1.65
C VAL A 27 16.92 -7.84 -0.22
N ARG A 28 17.50 -6.65 -0.07
CA ARG A 28 17.96 -6.14 1.24
C ARG A 28 16.76 -5.90 2.18
N SER A 29 16.86 -6.46 3.39
CA SER A 29 15.93 -6.19 4.51
C SER A 29 16.08 -4.79 5.07
N GLY A 30 14.99 -4.28 5.67
CA GLY A 30 14.94 -2.97 6.32
C GLY A 30 14.87 -1.78 5.35
N VAL A 31 14.61 -2.02 4.06
CA VAL A 31 14.58 -0.97 3.03
C VAL A 31 13.17 -0.68 2.54
N LEU A 32 12.40 -1.73 2.25
CA LEU A 32 11.05 -1.62 1.71
C LEU A 32 10.09 -2.42 2.57
N PHE A 33 9.04 -1.74 3.03
CA PHE A 33 7.96 -2.36 3.79
C PHE A 33 6.67 -2.23 3.02
N ARG A 34 5.75 -3.18 3.25
CA ARG A 34 4.37 -3.09 2.78
C ARG A 34 3.42 -3.27 3.95
N ALA A 35 2.27 -2.61 3.90
CA ALA A 35 1.19 -2.75 4.86
C ALA A 35 -0.13 -2.33 4.20
N GLY A 36 -1.25 -2.83 4.72
CA GLY A 36 -2.60 -2.38 4.42
C GLY A 36 -3.26 -1.79 5.66
N SER A 37 -4.10 -0.77 5.48
CA SER A 37 -4.82 -0.09 6.57
C SER A 37 -3.91 0.61 7.60
N LEU A 38 -2.88 1.32 7.14
CA LEU A 38 -1.99 2.12 8.01
C LEU A 38 -2.73 3.18 8.83
N ASP A 39 -3.94 3.58 8.40
CA ASP A 39 -4.82 4.49 9.11
C ASP A 39 -5.24 3.97 10.50
N LYS A 40 -5.13 2.66 10.72
CA LYS A 40 -5.47 2.00 11.99
C LYS A 40 -4.34 2.00 13.01
N ILE A 41 -3.12 2.42 12.65
CA ILE A 41 -2.00 2.46 13.60
C ILE A 41 -2.21 3.60 14.61
N GLY A 42 -2.35 3.21 15.87
CA GLY A 42 -2.50 4.12 17.01
C GLY A 42 -1.20 4.87 17.36
N GLY A 43 -1.32 5.96 18.13
CA GLY A 43 -0.20 6.88 18.38
C GLY A 43 1.03 6.24 19.06
N MET A 44 0.84 5.38 20.06
CA MET A 44 1.96 4.71 20.74
C MET A 44 2.64 3.69 19.84
N GLU A 45 1.86 2.87 19.13
CA GLU A 45 2.37 1.88 18.19
C GLU A 45 3.10 2.56 17.02
N ALA A 46 2.56 3.67 16.50
CA ALA A 46 3.21 4.48 15.47
C ALA A 46 4.58 5.00 15.90
N LYS A 47 4.71 5.47 17.14
CA LYS A 47 6.00 5.95 17.64
C LYS A 47 7.00 4.81 17.77
N SER A 48 6.61 3.67 18.33
CA SER A 48 7.47 2.49 18.42
C SER A 48 7.91 1.97 17.04
N LEU A 49 7.01 1.98 16.06
CA LEU A 49 7.33 1.63 14.67
C LEU A 49 8.30 2.64 14.04
N GLN A 50 8.09 3.93 14.25
CA GLN A 50 8.99 4.97 13.73
C GLN A 50 10.39 4.87 14.35
N ASP A 51 10.47 4.66 15.67
CA ASP A 51 11.74 4.54 16.39
C ASP A 51 12.53 3.28 15.96
N SER A 52 11.83 2.16 15.71
CA SER A 52 12.46 0.89 15.35
C SER A 52 12.80 0.77 13.85
N LEU A 53 11.93 1.26 12.97
CA LEU A 53 12.05 1.09 11.51
C LEU A 53 12.65 2.32 10.82
N SER A 54 12.61 3.49 11.48
CA SER A 54 13.12 4.76 10.93
C SER A 54 12.56 5.10 9.55
N ILE A 55 11.26 4.86 9.34
CA ILE A 55 10.59 5.05 8.04
C ILE A 55 10.72 6.51 7.60
N GLN A 56 11.30 6.74 6.42
CA GLN A 56 11.51 8.07 5.87
C GLN A 56 10.43 8.48 4.86
N THR A 57 9.84 7.50 4.17
CA THR A 57 8.90 7.75 3.09
C THR A 57 7.72 6.80 3.17
N ILE A 58 6.51 7.34 2.99
CA ILE A 58 5.30 6.56 2.76
C ILE A 58 4.74 6.92 1.39
N ILE A 59 4.46 5.88 0.60
CA ILE A 59 3.75 5.97 -0.67
C ILE A 59 2.37 5.35 -0.47
N ASP A 60 1.34 6.19 -0.49
CA ASP A 60 -0.05 5.80 -0.33
C ASP A 60 -0.67 5.55 -1.71
N LEU A 61 -0.99 4.29 -1.99
CA LEU A 61 -1.51 3.84 -3.30
C LEU A 61 -3.04 3.87 -3.37
N ARG A 62 -3.72 4.28 -2.29
CA ARG A 62 -5.18 4.31 -2.23
C ARG A 62 -5.77 5.31 -3.21
N HIS A 63 -6.95 4.98 -3.72
CA HIS A 63 -7.78 5.89 -4.49
C HIS A 63 -8.35 7.00 -3.59
N PRO A 64 -8.49 8.25 -4.07
CA PRO A 64 -9.03 9.37 -3.28
C PRO A 64 -10.39 9.10 -2.62
N ASP A 65 -11.25 8.31 -3.27
CA ASP A 65 -12.55 7.91 -2.70
C ASP A 65 -12.45 7.08 -1.42
N GLU A 66 -11.34 6.37 -1.19
CA GLU A 66 -11.14 5.56 0.03
C GLU A 66 -11.00 6.43 1.29
N PHE A 67 -10.76 7.74 1.12
CA PHE A 67 -10.65 8.70 2.23
C PHE A 67 -11.98 9.37 2.59
N LYS A 68 -13.08 9.09 1.86
CA LYS A 68 -14.38 9.74 2.10
C LYS A 68 -14.96 9.39 3.48
N ASP A 69 -14.86 8.13 3.87
CA ASP A 69 -15.41 7.64 5.14
C ASP A 69 -14.42 7.78 6.30
N ASN A 70 -13.12 7.72 6.02
CA ASN A 70 -12.05 7.95 6.98
C ASN A 70 -10.97 8.89 6.38
N PRO A 71 -11.01 10.20 6.70
CA PRO A 71 -10.03 11.15 6.18
C PRO A 71 -8.65 11.01 6.85
N SER A 72 -8.55 10.28 7.97
CA SER A 72 -7.28 10.07 8.65
C SER A 72 -6.39 9.13 7.85
N ARG A 73 -5.11 9.49 7.74
CA ARG A 73 -4.09 8.59 7.17
C ARG A 73 -3.39 7.72 8.22
N GLY A 74 -3.68 7.94 9.51
CA GLY A 74 -3.07 7.21 10.63
C GLY A 74 -1.91 7.94 11.30
N SER A 75 -1.62 7.55 12.54
CA SER A 75 -0.62 8.23 13.37
C SER A 75 0.80 8.07 12.81
N LEU A 76 1.11 6.90 12.24
CA LEU A 76 2.42 6.65 11.63
C LEU A 76 2.67 7.57 10.44
N VAL A 77 1.67 7.76 9.59
CA VAL A 77 1.79 8.67 8.42
C VAL A 77 2.12 10.09 8.88
N ASN A 78 1.57 10.55 10.01
CA ASN A 78 1.85 11.89 10.52
C ASN A 78 3.30 12.09 10.98
N LEU A 79 3.98 11.02 11.40
CA LEU A 79 5.36 11.05 11.90
C LEU A 79 6.43 11.00 10.79
N VAL A 80 6.08 10.49 9.62
CA VAL A 80 7.03 10.28 8.50
C VAL A 80 7.24 11.57 7.70
N PRO A 81 8.50 11.94 7.38
CA PRO A 81 8.81 13.22 6.75
C PRO A 81 8.34 13.31 5.29
N HIS A 82 8.46 12.23 4.51
CA HIS A 82 8.07 12.22 3.11
C HIS A 82 6.80 11.39 2.88
N ARG A 83 5.81 12.00 2.24
CA ARG A 83 4.50 11.39 1.98
C ARG A 83 4.09 11.67 0.54
N HIS A 84 3.81 10.60 -0.20
CA HIS A 84 3.32 10.68 -1.57
C HIS A 84 1.99 9.95 -1.67
N SER A 85 1.05 10.50 -2.43
CA SER A 85 -0.18 9.81 -2.79
C SER A 85 -0.11 9.55 -4.29
N LEU A 86 -0.02 8.26 -4.65
CA LEU A 86 0.18 7.78 -6.02
C LEU A 86 -0.81 6.66 -6.26
N SER A 87 -2.08 7.00 -6.50
CA SER A 87 -3.09 5.97 -6.70
C SER A 87 -2.78 5.13 -7.93
N VAL A 88 -2.85 3.81 -7.79
CA VAL A 88 -2.73 2.87 -8.92
C VAL A 88 -4.03 2.73 -9.70
N ILE A 89 -5.11 3.38 -9.24
CA ILE A 89 -6.40 3.44 -9.94
C ILE A 89 -6.59 4.88 -10.42
N GLU A 90 -7.07 5.04 -11.64
CA GLU A 90 -7.33 6.36 -12.24
C GLU A 90 -8.26 7.20 -11.35
N ALA A 91 -7.75 8.30 -10.83
CA ALA A 91 -8.49 9.15 -9.91
C ALA A 91 -9.51 10.09 -10.59
N SER A 92 -9.59 10.10 -11.92
CA SER A 92 -10.51 10.96 -12.68
C SER A 92 -11.97 10.46 -12.59
N GLN A 93 -12.15 9.18 -12.27
CA GLN A 93 -13.46 8.55 -12.13
C GLN A 93 -13.67 8.03 -10.70
N PRO A 94 -14.91 7.98 -10.20
CA PRO A 94 -15.22 7.38 -8.91
C PRO A 94 -14.79 5.91 -8.80
N LEU A 95 -14.33 5.50 -7.62
CA LEU A 95 -13.87 4.11 -7.37
C LEU A 95 -14.97 3.07 -7.62
N LYS A 96 -16.22 3.45 -7.38
CA LYS A 96 -17.40 2.61 -7.65
C LYS A 96 -17.57 2.28 -9.14
N ASP A 97 -17.17 3.17 -10.04
CA ASP A 97 -17.32 2.98 -11.48
C ASP A 97 -16.25 2.00 -11.98
N HIS A 98 -15.02 2.14 -11.49
CA HIS A 98 -13.96 1.15 -11.65
C HIS A 98 -14.35 -0.23 -11.09
N THR A 99 -14.95 -0.27 -9.91
CA THR A 99 -15.42 -1.52 -9.28
C THR A 99 -16.49 -2.18 -10.13
N LYS A 100 -17.48 -1.43 -10.60
CA LYS A 100 -18.55 -1.93 -11.46
C LYS A 100 -18.02 -2.49 -12.77
N SER A 101 -17.09 -1.79 -13.41
CA SER A 101 -16.44 -2.26 -14.64
C SER A 101 -15.74 -3.61 -14.41
N ARG A 102 -15.00 -3.74 -13.31
CA ARG A 102 -14.31 -4.99 -12.96
C ARG A 102 -15.24 -6.12 -12.56
N ASP A 103 -16.36 -5.81 -11.88
CA ASP A 103 -17.38 -6.80 -11.56
C ASP A 103 -18.01 -7.40 -12.82
N ILE A 104 -18.20 -6.58 -13.86
CA ILE A 104 -18.69 -7.04 -15.16
C ILE A 104 -17.66 -7.93 -15.86
N THR A 105 -16.39 -7.52 -15.89
CA THR A 105 -15.33 -8.22 -16.65
C THR A 105 -14.80 -9.48 -15.95
N TYR A 106 -14.60 -9.43 -14.63
CA TYR A 106 -13.89 -10.47 -13.87
C TYR A 106 -14.76 -11.15 -12.80
N GLY A 107 -16.02 -10.76 -12.67
CA GLY A 107 -16.92 -11.21 -11.60
C GLY A 107 -16.74 -10.44 -10.29
N ILE A 108 -17.68 -10.65 -9.37
CA ILE A 108 -17.69 -10.01 -8.04
C ILE A 108 -16.66 -10.68 -7.14
N GLY A 109 -15.91 -9.86 -6.40
CA GLY A 109 -14.91 -10.32 -5.43
C GLY A 109 -13.48 -10.27 -5.96
N GLN A 110 -12.54 -10.76 -5.16
CA GLN A 110 -11.12 -10.71 -5.45
C GLN A 110 -10.69 -11.91 -6.32
N SER A 111 -10.00 -11.65 -7.42
CA SER A 111 -9.40 -12.67 -8.28
C SER A 111 -8.04 -12.20 -8.81
N GLY A 112 -7.16 -13.13 -9.18
CA GLY A 112 -5.86 -12.80 -9.79
C GLY A 112 -5.99 -11.89 -11.01
N PRO A 113 -6.84 -12.22 -12.01
CA PRO A 113 -7.07 -11.36 -13.17
C PRO A 113 -7.58 -9.96 -12.79
N ARG A 114 -8.46 -9.85 -11.79
CA ARG A 114 -8.92 -8.55 -11.30
C ARG A 114 -7.76 -7.72 -10.73
N TYR A 115 -6.87 -8.33 -9.96
CA TYR A 115 -5.67 -7.66 -9.45
C TYR A 115 -4.76 -7.17 -10.57
N PHE A 116 -4.50 -8.00 -11.58
CA PHE A 116 -3.66 -7.61 -12.71
C PHE A 116 -4.26 -6.43 -13.49
N SER A 117 -5.59 -6.42 -13.71
CA SER A 117 -6.26 -5.30 -14.39
C SER A 117 -6.03 -3.96 -13.70
N ILE A 118 -5.96 -3.92 -12.36
CA ILE A 118 -5.69 -2.68 -11.62
C ILE A 118 -4.29 -2.14 -11.94
N LEU A 119 -3.30 -3.04 -12.04
CA LEU A 119 -1.93 -2.66 -12.33
C LEU A 119 -1.75 -2.19 -13.78
N GLU A 120 -2.43 -2.88 -14.71
CA GLU A 120 -2.42 -2.56 -16.14
C GLU A 120 -3.14 -1.23 -16.43
N ASP A 121 -4.33 -1.01 -15.88
CA ASP A 121 -5.11 0.22 -16.09
C ASP A 121 -4.38 1.45 -15.53
N GLY A 122 -3.64 1.28 -14.42
CA GLY A 122 -2.88 2.33 -13.76
C GLY A 122 -1.48 2.58 -14.34
N GLU A 123 -1.07 1.85 -15.37
CA GLU A 123 0.32 1.80 -15.86
C GLU A 123 0.93 3.18 -16.16
N SER A 124 0.16 4.07 -16.79
CA SER A 124 0.62 5.43 -17.10
C SER A 124 0.93 6.25 -15.85
N ILE A 125 0.23 6.01 -14.74
CA ILE A 125 0.36 6.81 -13.51
C ILE A 125 1.67 6.49 -12.78
N TRP A 126 2.03 5.20 -12.70
CA TRP A 126 3.19 4.76 -11.92
C TRP A 126 4.48 4.60 -12.74
N ARG A 127 4.42 4.69 -14.08
CA ARG A 127 5.62 4.74 -14.93
C ARG A 127 6.27 6.11 -15.04
N GLU A 128 5.55 7.17 -14.70
CA GLU A 128 6.04 8.56 -14.78
C GLU A 128 6.74 9.04 -13.51
N VAL A 129 6.85 8.18 -12.49
CA VAL A 129 7.47 8.45 -11.17
C VAL A 129 8.80 7.71 -11.04
#